data_AF-N9FHM4-F1
#
_entry.id   AF-N9FHM4-F1
#
_cell.length_a   1.000
_cell.length_b   1.000
_cell.length_c   1.000
_cell.angle_alpha   90.00
_cell.angle_beta   90.00
_cell.angle_gamma   90.00
#
_symmetry.space_group_name_H-M   'P 1'
#
loop_
_entity.id
_entity.type
_entity.pdbx_description
1 polymer ?
#
loop_
_entity_poly.entity_id
_entity_poly.type
_entity_poly.pdbx_seq_one_letter_code
_entity_poly.pdbx_strand_id
1 'polypeptide(L)'
;MHGVQEDDIQPPQIEGIFWQPDLATTAPRGNWDLLGVNTFLPQWSVVESKSWFDHDSHFSKWEKNINIKKLNQESWAQNIILGLAGEYNETIARANVLELAKHSNKIIEDTKTLPLKGYYFPVEADPTWICVHELAKAITSLSKPVWISIYSAEPTPQYLDSWLKSWLPKHTGVFFQDGVGVGTRTPQQARIILEDLQKEFGKDQIIIVLEAFRPMKNGKFRSAYPWEIIEQLKAYEGQKVYIFDGPHYMNRWTVYSVALWYKIRYRT
;
A
#
# COMPACT_ATOMS: atom_id res chain seq x y z
N MET A 1 -0.43 39.18 -24.80
CA MET A 1 -0.23 38.32 -23.62
C MET A 1 -1.42 37.38 -23.54
N HIS A 2 -1.30 36.20 -24.16
CA HIS A 2 -2.29 35.15 -23.96
C HIS A 2 -1.99 34.52 -22.61
N GLY A 3 -2.93 34.66 -21.68
CA GLY A 3 -2.88 33.98 -20.40
C GLY A 3 -2.77 32.49 -20.67
N VAL A 4 -1.72 31.88 -20.14
CA VAL A 4 -1.65 30.43 -20.01
C VAL A 4 -2.91 30.06 -19.23
N GLN A 5 -3.82 29.36 -19.90
CA GLN A 5 -4.98 28.72 -19.29
C GLN A 5 -4.40 27.91 -18.11
N GLU A 6 -4.84 28.18 -16.88
CA GLU A 6 -4.50 27.31 -15.74
C GLU A 6 -4.91 25.91 -16.18
N ASP A 7 -3.93 25.09 -16.58
CA ASP A 7 -4.15 23.69 -16.89
C ASP A 7 -4.97 23.11 -15.74
N ASP A 8 -5.95 22.27 -16.07
CA ASP A 8 -6.86 21.66 -15.10
C ASP A 8 -6.07 20.69 -14.21
N ILE A 9 -5.38 21.24 -13.20
CA ILE A 9 -4.51 20.47 -12.31
C ILE A 9 -5.41 19.62 -11.44
N GLN A 10 -5.56 18.37 -11.85
CA GLN A 10 -6.32 17.37 -11.11
C GLN A 10 -5.58 17.02 -9.81
N PRO A 11 -6.23 17.13 -8.64
CA PRO A 11 -5.62 16.76 -7.38
C PRO A 11 -5.25 15.27 -7.39
N PRO A 12 -4.22 14.85 -6.64
CA PRO A 12 -4.01 13.44 -6.33
C PRO A 12 -5.23 12.90 -5.59
N GLN A 13 -5.62 11.67 -5.89
CA GLN A 13 -6.72 10.98 -5.22
C GLN A 13 -6.13 10.06 -4.15
N ILE A 14 -6.15 10.51 -2.90
CA ILE A 14 -5.69 9.70 -1.76
C ILE A 14 -6.80 8.70 -1.43
N GLU A 15 -6.75 7.54 -2.07
CA GLU A 15 -7.82 6.54 -2.02
C GLU A 15 -7.74 5.67 -0.76
N GLY A 16 -6.51 5.33 -0.35
CA GLY A 16 -6.32 4.36 0.71
C GLY A 16 -5.13 4.58 1.64
N ILE A 17 -5.19 3.90 2.79
CA ILE A 17 -4.15 3.89 3.82
C ILE A 17 -3.73 2.44 4.07
N PHE A 18 -2.44 2.19 3.96
CA PHE A 18 -1.82 0.97 4.47
C PHE A 18 -1.59 1.04 5.97
N TRP A 19 -1.59 -0.13 6.58
CA TRP A 19 -1.19 -0.32 7.96
C TRP A 19 -0.37 -1.59 8.11
N GLN A 20 0.73 -1.54 8.85
CA GLN A 20 1.53 -2.68 9.29
C GLN A 20 1.07 -3.10 10.68
N PRO A 21 0.22 -4.14 10.84
CA PRO A 21 -0.25 -4.55 12.14
C PRO A 21 0.84 -4.78 13.19
N ASP A 22 0.67 -4.12 14.34
CA ASP A 22 1.48 -4.29 15.54
C ASP A 22 0.66 -4.08 16.82
N LEU A 23 1.24 -4.39 17.99
CA LEU A 23 0.55 -4.23 19.27
C LEU A 23 0.39 -2.76 19.70
N ALA A 24 1.25 -1.86 19.21
CA ALA A 24 1.25 -0.45 19.63
C ALA A 24 0.08 0.32 19.00
N THR A 25 -0.23 0.01 17.75
CA THR A 25 -1.24 0.69 16.93
C THR A 25 -2.52 -0.12 16.76
N THR A 26 -2.61 -1.35 17.29
CA THR A 26 -3.87 -2.11 17.33
C THR A 26 -4.78 -1.66 18.49
N ALA A 27 -6.06 -1.33 18.27
CA ALA A 27 -6.75 -1.21 16.97
C ALA A 27 -6.41 0.13 16.28
N PRO A 28 -6.29 0.16 14.93
CA PRO A 28 -5.88 1.35 14.20
C PRO A 28 -6.90 2.48 14.35
N ARG A 29 -6.42 3.73 14.46
CA ARG A 29 -7.24 4.93 14.59
C ARG A 29 -6.63 6.07 13.80
N GLY A 30 -7.48 6.83 13.11
CA GLY A 30 -7.05 7.99 12.32
C GLY A 30 -8.22 8.89 11.95
N ASN A 31 -7.89 9.99 11.27
CA ASN A 31 -8.83 10.94 10.67
C ASN A 31 -8.55 11.11 9.17
N TRP A 32 -8.10 10.04 8.53
CA TRP A 32 -7.60 10.05 7.14
C TRP A 32 -8.71 10.30 6.11
N ASP A 33 -9.98 10.14 6.50
CA ASP A 33 -11.15 10.51 5.71
C ASP A 33 -11.15 12.00 5.34
N LEU A 34 -10.51 12.86 6.14
CA LEU A 34 -10.29 14.26 5.81
C LEU A 34 -9.37 14.47 4.59
N LEU A 35 -8.63 13.44 4.17
CA LEU A 35 -7.82 13.43 2.95
C LEU A 35 -8.55 12.77 1.77
N GLY A 36 -9.80 12.32 1.96
CA GLY A 36 -10.57 11.56 0.98
C GLY A 36 -10.40 10.05 1.06
N VAL A 37 -9.62 9.54 2.03
CA VAL A 37 -9.39 8.10 2.23
C VAL A 37 -10.70 7.42 2.60
N ASN A 38 -11.02 6.32 1.92
CA ASN A 38 -12.15 5.46 2.25
C ASN A 38 -11.82 3.95 2.14
N THR A 39 -10.57 3.63 1.80
CA THR A 39 -10.08 2.25 1.68
C THR A 39 -8.95 2.01 2.67
N PHE A 40 -9.09 0.99 3.50
CA PHE A 40 -8.05 0.58 4.44
C PHE A 40 -7.42 -0.75 4.02
N LEU A 41 -6.10 -0.81 4.09
CA LEU A 41 -5.32 -1.98 3.70
C LEU A 41 -4.40 -2.39 4.85
N PRO A 42 -4.86 -3.29 5.75
CA PRO A 42 -3.96 -3.97 6.68
C PRO A 42 -2.99 -4.83 5.85
N GLN A 43 -1.68 -4.62 5.98
CA GLN A 43 -0.67 -5.35 5.21
C GLN A 43 -0.77 -6.85 5.44
N TRP A 44 -1.14 -7.27 6.66
CA TRP A 44 -1.32 -8.67 7.00
C TRP A 44 -2.60 -8.90 7.80
N SER A 45 -3.22 -10.06 7.56
CA SER A 45 -4.18 -10.63 8.53
C SER A 45 -3.50 -11.64 9.45
N VAL A 46 -2.53 -12.38 8.93
CA VAL A 46 -1.79 -13.41 9.66
C VAL A 46 -0.30 -13.21 9.44
N VAL A 47 0.46 -13.18 10.53
CA VAL A 47 1.93 -13.13 10.56
C VAL A 47 2.43 -14.07 11.65
N GLU A 48 3.53 -14.81 11.41
CA GLU A 48 4.07 -15.77 12.38
C GLU A 48 3.00 -16.77 12.89
N SER A 49 2.12 -17.22 11.99
CA SER A 49 0.98 -18.10 12.29
C SER A 49 -0.03 -17.54 13.32
N LYS A 50 -0.07 -16.22 13.52
CA LYS A 50 -1.03 -15.54 14.39
C LYS A 50 -1.90 -14.52 13.66
N SER A 51 -3.20 -14.54 13.94
CA SER A 51 -4.21 -13.65 13.37
C SER A 51 -4.32 -12.32 14.13
N TRP A 52 -4.28 -11.22 13.38
CA TRP A 52 -4.58 -9.87 13.85
C TRP A 52 -6.08 -9.58 13.89
N PHE A 53 -6.90 -10.41 13.24
CA PHE A 53 -8.35 -10.26 13.19
C PHE A 53 -9.07 -11.24 14.12
N ASP A 54 -10.21 -10.81 14.63
CA ASP A 54 -10.99 -11.52 15.63
C ASP A 54 -11.97 -12.55 15.05
N HIS A 55 -12.06 -12.67 13.72
CA HIS A 55 -12.89 -13.69 13.07
C HIS A 55 -12.43 -15.11 13.45
N ASP A 56 -13.33 -16.07 13.30
CA ASP A 56 -12.96 -17.47 13.49
C ASP A 56 -12.01 -17.86 12.37
N SER A 57 -10.76 -18.08 12.74
CA SER A 57 -9.70 -18.47 11.84
C SER A 57 -8.95 -19.60 12.52
N HIS A 58 -8.40 -20.51 11.73
CA HIS A 58 -7.64 -21.64 12.24
C HIS A 58 -6.27 -21.24 12.86
N PHE A 59 -6.06 -19.96 13.13
CA PHE A 59 -4.81 -19.39 13.63
C PHE A 59 -4.97 -18.88 15.07
N SER A 60 -3.91 -19.01 15.86
CA SER A 60 -3.83 -18.37 17.17
C SER A 60 -3.97 -16.86 17.03
N LYS A 61 -4.57 -16.16 18.00
CA LYS A 61 -4.75 -14.71 17.92
C LYS A 61 -3.60 -13.96 18.61
N TRP A 62 -3.28 -12.77 18.13
CA TRP A 62 -2.46 -11.83 18.89
C TRP A 62 -3.22 -11.33 20.13
N GLU A 63 -2.48 -10.84 21.12
CA GLU A 63 -3.03 -10.31 22.38
C GLU A 63 -4.07 -9.21 22.13
N LYS A 64 -3.77 -8.32 21.18
CA LYS A 64 -4.72 -7.37 20.62
C LYS A 64 -5.14 -7.83 19.23
N ASN A 65 -6.43 -7.69 18.92
CA ASN A 65 -7.00 -8.07 17.63
C ASN A 65 -8.04 -7.05 17.18
N ILE A 66 -8.45 -7.19 15.92
CA ILE A 66 -9.35 -6.28 15.23
C ILE A 66 -10.66 -6.97 14.90
N ASN A 67 -11.75 -6.30 15.24
CA ASN A 67 -13.05 -6.63 14.69
C ASN A 67 -13.26 -5.95 13.35
N ILE A 68 -13.27 -6.74 12.28
CA ILE A 68 -13.41 -6.21 10.91
C ILE A 68 -14.76 -5.51 10.68
N LYS A 69 -15.83 -5.96 11.34
CA LYS A 69 -17.16 -5.31 11.25
C LYS A 69 -17.15 -3.94 11.92
N LYS A 70 -16.44 -3.78 13.03
CA LYS A 70 -16.23 -2.46 13.67
C LYS A 70 -15.34 -1.58 12.81
N LEU A 71 -14.27 -2.14 12.23
CA LEU A 71 -13.38 -1.39 11.36
C LEU A 71 -14.12 -0.80 10.14
N ASN A 72 -15.02 -1.56 9.51
CA ASN A 72 -15.85 -1.09 8.40
C ASN A 72 -16.84 0.05 8.76
N GLN A 73 -17.00 0.38 10.04
CA GLN A 73 -17.83 1.52 10.49
C GLN A 73 -17.05 2.84 10.51
N GLU A 74 -15.72 2.78 10.43
CA GLU A 74 -14.88 3.97 10.34
C GLU A 74 -14.98 4.61 8.95
N SER A 75 -15.10 5.93 8.88
CA SER A 75 -15.26 6.67 7.60
C SER A 75 -14.10 6.43 6.63
N TRP A 76 -12.89 6.25 7.16
CA TRP A 76 -11.67 5.99 6.40
C TRP A 76 -11.46 4.50 6.03
N ALA A 77 -12.28 3.58 6.55
CA ALA A 77 -12.19 2.14 6.29
C ALA A 77 -13.50 1.53 5.79
N GLN A 78 -14.33 2.31 5.08
CA GLN A 78 -15.57 1.82 4.46
C GLN A 78 -15.33 0.65 3.51
N ASN A 79 -14.17 0.65 2.84
CA ASN A 79 -13.69 -0.45 2.02
C ASN A 79 -12.45 -1.06 2.67
N ILE A 80 -12.33 -2.39 2.61
CA ILE A 80 -11.12 -3.10 3.04
C ILE A 80 -10.54 -3.90 1.87
N ILE A 81 -9.24 -3.72 1.64
CA ILE A 81 -8.41 -4.67 0.90
C ILE A 81 -7.67 -5.48 1.95
N LEU A 82 -8.04 -6.75 2.13
CA LEU A 82 -7.54 -7.53 3.25
C LEU A 82 -6.15 -8.10 2.93
N GLY A 83 -5.13 -7.69 3.70
CA GLY A 83 -3.82 -8.33 3.66
C GLY A 83 -3.91 -9.79 4.05
N LEU A 84 -3.22 -10.64 3.32
CA LEU A 84 -3.26 -12.09 3.49
C LEU A 84 -2.18 -12.56 4.48
N ALA A 85 -1.75 -13.82 4.37
CA ALA A 85 -0.68 -14.37 5.21
C ALA A 85 0.67 -13.82 4.75
N GLY A 86 1.52 -13.42 5.69
CA GLY A 86 2.88 -12.97 5.42
C GLY A 86 3.83 -13.22 6.59
N GLU A 87 5.02 -12.64 6.48
CA GLU A 87 6.05 -12.66 7.52
C GLU A 87 6.66 -11.27 7.66
N TYR A 88 7.08 -10.90 8.88
CA TYR A 88 7.77 -9.62 9.10
C TYR A 88 9.15 -9.58 8.45
N ASN A 89 9.82 -10.74 8.39
CA ASN A 89 11.11 -10.87 7.76
C ASN A 89 10.92 -11.19 6.28
N GLU A 90 11.34 -10.27 5.41
CA GLU A 90 11.20 -10.40 3.97
C GLU A 90 11.90 -11.64 3.39
N THR A 91 13.11 -11.97 3.87
CA THR A 91 13.84 -13.16 3.43
C THR A 91 13.05 -14.43 3.72
N ILE A 92 12.42 -14.50 4.90
CA ILE A 92 11.55 -15.63 5.27
C ILE A 92 10.28 -15.63 4.41
N ALA A 93 9.66 -14.46 4.17
CA ALA A 93 8.48 -14.34 3.33
C ALA A 93 8.73 -14.86 1.91
N ARG A 94 9.83 -14.42 1.27
CA ARG A 94 10.23 -14.84 -0.08
C ARG A 94 10.55 -16.34 -0.13
N ALA A 95 11.25 -16.87 0.87
CA ALA A 95 11.59 -18.29 0.95
C ALA A 95 10.35 -19.20 1.10
N ASN A 96 9.27 -18.69 1.72
CA ASN A 96 8.06 -19.47 2.01
C ASN A 96 6.84 -19.03 1.19
N VAL A 97 7.04 -18.32 0.07
CA VAL A 97 5.97 -17.68 -0.72
C VAL A 97 4.81 -18.62 -1.10
N LEU A 98 5.11 -19.87 -1.47
CA LEU A 98 4.08 -20.86 -1.81
C LEU A 98 3.28 -21.34 -0.59
N GLU A 99 3.92 -21.48 0.57
CA GLU A 99 3.22 -21.87 1.80
C GLU A 99 2.34 -20.72 2.32
N LEU A 100 2.84 -19.49 2.22
CA LEU A 100 2.05 -18.29 2.49
C LEU A 100 0.83 -18.20 1.57
N ALA A 101 0.94 -18.59 0.30
CA ALA A 101 -0.21 -18.67 -0.60
C ALA A 101 -1.26 -19.70 -0.14
N LYS A 102 -0.84 -20.87 0.36
CA LYS A 102 -1.77 -21.87 0.92
C LYS A 102 -2.48 -21.35 2.18
N HIS A 103 -1.76 -20.70 3.09
CA HIS A 103 -2.37 -20.04 4.25
C HIS A 103 -3.33 -18.94 3.83
N SER A 104 -2.95 -18.16 2.81
CA SER A 104 -3.78 -17.09 2.26
C SER A 104 -5.10 -17.62 1.68
N ASN A 105 -5.09 -18.75 0.98
CA ASN A 105 -6.32 -19.37 0.49
C ASN A 105 -7.27 -19.76 1.62
N LYS A 106 -6.76 -20.24 2.76
CA LYS A 106 -7.60 -20.49 3.95
C LYS A 106 -8.23 -19.19 4.46
N ILE A 107 -7.46 -18.10 4.55
CA ILE A 107 -7.96 -16.78 4.97
C ILE A 107 -9.05 -16.29 3.99
N ILE A 108 -8.85 -16.43 2.68
CA ILE A 108 -9.85 -16.07 1.66
C ILE A 108 -11.15 -16.85 1.89
N GLU A 109 -11.05 -18.16 2.10
CA GLU A 109 -12.20 -19.01 2.41
C GLU A 109 -12.90 -18.60 3.71
N ASP A 110 -12.15 -18.26 4.77
CA ASP A 110 -12.72 -17.85 6.06
C ASP A 110 -13.40 -16.46 5.99
N THR A 111 -13.03 -15.65 4.99
CA THR A 111 -13.48 -14.25 4.85
C THR A 111 -14.45 -14.00 3.69
N LYS A 112 -14.85 -15.04 2.96
CA LYS A 112 -15.72 -14.95 1.76
C LYS A 112 -17.09 -14.30 1.98
N THR A 113 -17.61 -14.30 3.21
CA THR A 113 -18.89 -13.64 3.55
C THR A 113 -18.72 -12.18 3.96
N LEU A 114 -17.49 -11.68 4.06
CA LEU A 114 -17.20 -10.30 4.45
C LEU A 114 -17.23 -9.39 3.23
N PRO A 115 -17.71 -8.14 3.36
CA PRO A 115 -17.76 -7.19 2.25
C PRO A 115 -16.37 -6.58 2.01
N LEU A 116 -15.48 -7.35 1.38
CA LEU A 116 -14.11 -6.93 1.03
C LEU A 116 -14.05 -6.42 -0.41
N LYS A 117 -13.21 -5.39 -0.66
CA LYS A 117 -12.91 -4.86 -2.00
C LYS A 117 -11.90 -5.75 -2.76
N GLY A 118 -11.14 -6.54 -2.03
CA GLY A 118 -10.15 -7.47 -2.56
C GLY A 118 -9.18 -7.95 -1.51
N TYR A 119 -8.11 -8.58 -1.98
CA TYR A 119 -7.03 -9.09 -1.14
C TYR A 119 -5.69 -8.48 -1.51
N TYR A 120 -4.78 -8.39 -0.56
CA TYR A 120 -3.39 -7.99 -0.78
C TYR A 120 -2.47 -9.14 -0.34
N PHE A 121 -1.67 -9.68 -1.27
CA PHE A 121 -0.69 -10.70 -0.96
C PHE A 121 0.65 -10.02 -0.60
N PRO A 122 1.10 -10.10 0.66
CA PRO A 122 2.06 -9.14 1.21
C PRO A 122 3.53 -9.48 0.98
N VAL A 123 3.82 -10.46 0.12
CA VAL A 123 5.20 -10.79 -0.25
C VAL A 123 5.65 -9.81 -1.32
N GLU A 124 6.50 -8.87 -0.93
CA GLU A 124 6.98 -7.80 -1.78
C GLU A 124 8.03 -8.30 -2.78
N ALA A 125 8.08 -7.70 -3.97
CA ALA A 125 9.00 -8.09 -5.02
C ALA A 125 9.81 -6.91 -5.55
N ASP A 126 11.08 -7.19 -5.84
CA ASP A 126 11.98 -6.26 -6.52
C ASP A 126 12.83 -7.01 -7.58
N PRO A 127 13.45 -6.28 -8.53
CA PRO A 127 14.23 -6.90 -9.61
C PRO A 127 15.37 -7.84 -9.20
N THR A 128 15.85 -7.76 -7.95
CA THR A 128 16.90 -8.67 -7.45
C THR A 128 16.39 -10.07 -7.11
N TRP A 129 15.06 -10.28 -7.05
CA TRP A 129 14.51 -11.59 -6.71
C TRP A 129 14.60 -12.59 -7.87
N ILE A 130 15.66 -13.42 -7.85
CA ILE A 130 15.93 -14.45 -8.86
C ILE A 130 14.74 -15.41 -9.06
N CYS A 131 14.05 -15.78 -7.98
CA CYS A 131 12.95 -16.75 -8.00
C CYS A 131 11.56 -16.12 -8.02
N VAL A 132 11.40 -14.91 -8.58
CA VAL A 132 10.10 -14.20 -8.62
C VAL A 132 8.98 -14.98 -9.33
N HIS A 133 9.31 -15.95 -10.18
CA HIS A 133 8.33 -16.86 -10.79
C HIS A 133 7.56 -17.72 -9.75
N GLU A 134 8.13 -17.96 -8.56
CA GLU A 134 7.41 -18.63 -7.46
C GLU A 134 6.32 -17.72 -6.88
N LEU A 135 6.55 -16.41 -6.83
CA LEU A 135 5.51 -15.44 -6.51
C LEU A 135 4.39 -15.45 -7.56
N ALA A 136 4.72 -15.55 -8.84
CA ALA A 136 3.71 -15.67 -9.90
C ALA A 136 2.80 -16.91 -9.71
N LYS A 137 3.39 -18.06 -9.35
CA LYS A 137 2.64 -19.29 -9.03
C LYS A 137 1.73 -19.08 -7.83
N ALA A 138 2.24 -18.48 -6.75
CA ALA A 138 1.47 -18.14 -5.57
C ALA A 138 0.25 -17.27 -5.91
N ILE A 139 0.46 -16.13 -6.58
CA ILE A 139 -0.60 -15.19 -6.96
C ILE A 139 -1.66 -15.82 -7.88
N THR A 140 -1.25 -16.70 -8.78
CA THR A 140 -2.17 -17.40 -9.70
C THR A 140 -3.12 -18.33 -8.94
N SER A 141 -2.70 -18.86 -7.79
CA SER A 141 -3.51 -19.75 -6.96
C SER A 141 -4.54 -19.02 -6.08
N LEU A 142 -4.49 -17.69 -5.98
CA LEU A 142 -5.34 -16.88 -5.11
C LEU A 142 -6.59 -16.38 -5.84
N SER A 143 -7.71 -16.32 -5.13
CA SER A 143 -8.94 -15.69 -5.63
C SER A 143 -8.73 -14.19 -5.90
N LYS A 144 -9.33 -13.71 -7.00
CA LYS A 144 -9.26 -12.31 -7.44
C LYS A 144 -10.43 -11.49 -6.88
N PRO A 145 -10.31 -10.14 -6.76
CA PRO A 145 -9.14 -9.32 -7.09
C PRO A 145 -8.03 -9.44 -6.03
N VAL A 146 -6.78 -9.53 -6.51
CA VAL A 146 -5.59 -9.58 -5.65
C VAL A 146 -4.58 -8.52 -6.07
N TRP A 147 -3.96 -7.92 -5.07
CA TRP A 147 -2.93 -6.90 -5.19
C TRP A 147 -1.61 -7.40 -4.60
N ILE A 148 -0.49 -6.93 -5.14
CA ILE A 148 0.86 -7.13 -4.58
C ILE A 148 1.60 -5.79 -4.54
N SER A 149 2.70 -5.70 -3.80
CA SER A 149 3.58 -4.54 -3.86
C SER A 149 4.90 -4.87 -4.56
N ILE A 150 5.42 -3.88 -5.29
CA ILE A 150 6.77 -3.91 -5.82
C ILE A 150 7.53 -2.66 -5.41
N TYR A 151 8.85 -2.79 -5.34
CA TYR A 151 9.76 -1.68 -5.17
C TYR A 151 11.05 -1.94 -5.96
N SER A 152 11.98 -0.99 -5.89
CA SER A 152 13.34 -1.18 -6.39
C SER A 152 14.32 -0.39 -5.55
N ALA A 153 15.45 -0.99 -5.21
CA ALA A 153 16.52 -0.35 -4.45
C ALA A 153 17.36 0.64 -5.29
N GLU A 154 17.26 0.58 -6.62
CA GLU A 154 17.92 1.54 -7.51
C GLU A 154 17.04 2.79 -7.66
N PRO A 155 17.57 4.03 -7.70
CA PRO A 155 16.75 5.22 -7.91
C PRO A 155 16.00 5.24 -9.25
N THR A 156 16.64 4.75 -10.31
CA THR A 156 16.14 4.74 -11.70
C THR A 156 16.34 3.36 -12.34
N PRO A 157 15.55 2.35 -11.96
CA PRO A 157 15.70 0.98 -12.43
C PRO A 157 15.36 0.93 -13.90
N GLN A 158 16.31 0.48 -14.70
CA GLN A 158 16.04 0.21 -16.10
C GLN A 158 15.17 -1.03 -16.23
N TYR A 159 14.20 -1.00 -17.16
CA TYR A 159 13.38 -2.15 -17.53
C TYR A 159 12.49 -2.72 -16.41
N LEU A 160 12.09 -1.91 -15.42
CA LEU A 160 11.20 -2.36 -14.33
C LEU A 160 9.85 -2.86 -14.86
N ASP A 161 9.32 -2.20 -15.88
CA ASP A 161 8.13 -2.59 -16.64
C ASP A 161 8.29 -3.97 -17.29
N SER A 162 9.42 -4.18 -17.96
CA SER A 162 9.74 -5.43 -18.65
C SER A 162 9.97 -6.58 -17.67
N TRP A 163 10.65 -6.30 -16.54
CA TRP A 163 10.77 -7.24 -15.43
C TRP A 163 9.40 -7.64 -14.89
N LEU A 164 8.53 -6.67 -14.57
CA LEU A 164 7.19 -6.95 -14.06
C LEU A 164 6.36 -7.76 -15.08
N LYS A 165 6.43 -7.40 -16.35
CA LYS A 165 5.72 -8.07 -17.46
C LYS A 165 6.13 -9.52 -17.62
N SER A 166 7.39 -9.85 -17.31
CA SER A 166 7.94 -11.19 -17.50
C SER A 166 7.29 -12.26 -16.59
N TRP A 167 6.65 -11.86 -15.49
CA TRP A 167 6.13 -12.82 -14.50
C TRP A 167 4.74 -12.47 -13.93
N LEU A 168 4.29 -11.22 -13.94
CA LEU A 168 3.05 -10.82 -13.28
C LEU A 168 1.82 -11.51 -13.90
N PRO A 169 1.03 -12.29 -13.13
CA PRO A 169 -0.20 -12.87 -13.64
C PRO A 169 -1.22 -11.79 -14.05
N LYS A 170 -1.93 -12.02 -15.16
CA LYS A 170 -3.01 -11.12 -15.62
C LYS A 170 -4.03 -10.84 -14.51
N HIS A 171 -4.63 -9.65 -14.53
CA HIS A 171 -5.63 -9.20 -13.54
C HIS A 171 -5.11 -9.15 -12.09
N THR A 172 -3.82 -8.94 -11.91
CA THR A 172 -3.21 -8.67 -10.60
C THR A 172 -2.91 -7.18 -10.52
N GLY A 173 -3.46 -6.51 -9.50
CA GLY A 173 -3.14 -5.12 -9.22
C GLY A 173 -1.77 -4.99 -8.55
N VAL A 174 -1.10 -3.86 -8.76
CA VAL A 174 0.24 -3.61 -8.24
C VAL A 174 0.29 -2.26 -7.54
N PHE A 175 0.76 -2.30 -6.30
CA PHE A 175 1.15 -1.16 -5.52
C PHE A 175 2.64 -0.90 -5.73
N PHE A 176 2.98 0.18 -6.41
CA PHE A 176 4.37 0.60 -6.61
C PHE A 176 4.81 1.50 -5.45
N GLN A 177 5.75 1.03 -4.63
CA GLN A 177 6.32 1.81 -3.54
C GLN A 177 7.23 2.90 -4.09
N ASP A 178 6.99 4.15 -3.68
CA ASP A 178 7.67 5.31 -4.25
C ASP A 178 9.16 5.41 -3.87
N GLY A 179 9.61 4.67 -2.86
CA GLY A 179 10.98 4.68 -2.36
C GLY A 179 11.45 6.02 -1.81
N VAL A 180 10.54 6.99 -1.59
CA VAL A 180 10.86 8.32 -1.05
C VAL A 180 11.10 8.22 0.45
N GLY A 181 10.35 7.37 1.14
CA GLY A 181 10.43 7.20 2.58
C GLY A 181 11.67 6.45 3.04
N VAL A 182 12.26 5.62 2.19
CA VAL A 182 13.58 5.00 2.40
C VAL A 182 14.74 5.84 1.85
N GLY A 183 14.47 6.94 1.15
CA GLY A 183 15.48 7.85 0.60
C GLY A 183 16.14 7.35 -0.69
N THR A 184 15.53 6.40 -1.39
CA THR A 184 16.03 5.86 -2.67
C THR A 184 15.78 6.83 -3.83
N ARG A 185 14.68 7.60 -3.80
CA ARG A 185 14.28 8.49 -4.91
C ARG A 185 13.66 9.79 -4.44
N THR A 186 13.63 10.78 -5.34
CA THR A 186 12.75 11.94 -5.21
C THR A 186 11.32 11.62 -5.66
N PRO A 187 10.32 12.42 -5.26
CA PRO A 187 8.95 12.23 -5.74
C PRO A 187 8.81 12.27 -7.27
N GLN A 188 9.58 13.14 -7.94
CA GLN A 188 9.53 13.26 -9.41
C GLN A 188 10.09 12.01 -10.10
N GLN A 189 11.15 11.41 -9.55
CA GLN A 189 11.68 10.14 -10.05
C GLN A 189 10.64 9.01 -9.91
N ALA A 190 9.96 8.93 -8.76
CA ALA A 190 8.89 7.96 -8.55
C ALA A 190 7.72 8.18 -9.54
N ARG A 191 7.37 9.44 -9.82
CA ARG A 191 6.32 9.78 -10.79
C ARG A 191 6.66 9.28 -12.20
N ILE A 192 7.89 9.50 -12.67
CA ILE A 192 8.33 9.05 -14.00
C ILE A 192 8.22 7.52 -14.12
N ILE A 193 8.71 6.79 -13.11
CA ILE A 193 8.63 5.32 -13.09
C ILE A 193 7.17 4.85 -13.08
N LEU A 194 6.31 5.49 -12.29
CA LEU A 194 4.88 5.20 -12.28
C LEU A 194 4.26 5.39 -13.66
N GLU A 195 4.56 6.48 -14.37
CA GLU A 195 4.04 6.72 -15.72
C GLU A 195 4.47 5.64 -16.69
N ASP A 196 5.73 5.19 -16.62
CA ASP A 196 6.24 4.13 -17.49
C ASP A 196 5.57 2.78 -17.22
N LEU A 197 5.38 2.43 -15.94
CA LEU A 197 4.59 1.25 -15.56
C LEU A 197 3.13 1.38 -16.04
N GLN A 198 2.49 2.54 -15.84
CA GLN A 198 1.10 2.74 -16.24
C GLN A 198 0.89 2.77 -17.75
N LYS A 199 1.90 3.12 -18.56
CA LYS A 199 1.84 2.99 -20.02
C LYS A 199 1.69 1.53 -20.46
N GLU A 200 2.36 0.62 -19.77
CA GLU A 200 2.34 -0.82 -20.09
C GLU A 200 1.11 -1.53 -19.50
N PHE A 201 0.78 -1.25 -18.23
CA PHE A 201 -0.23 -2.02 -17.49
C PHE A 201 -1.57 -1.28 -17.28
N GLY A 202 -1.60 0.04 -17.47
CA GLY A 202 -2.77 0.87 -17.23
C GLY A 202 -2.83 1.48 -15.82
N LYS A 203 -3.48 2.65 -15.72
CA LYS A 203 -3.56 3.48 -14.50
C LYS A 203 -4.28 2.82 -13.33
N ASP A 204 -5.27 1.97 -13.61
CA ASP A 204 -6.02 1.27 -12.56
C ASP A 204 -5.33 0.00 -12.07
N GLN A 205 -4.34 -0.51 -12.82
CA GLN A 205 -3.58 -1.70 -12.43
C GLN A 205 -2.34 -1.34 -11.62
N ILE A 206 -1.73 -0.18 -11.86
CA ILE A 206 -0.54 0.30 -11.13
C ILE A 206 -0.87 1.56 -10.34
N ILE A 207 -0.85 1.43 -9.01
CA ILE A 207 -1.16 2.49 -8.05
C ILE A 207 0.08 2.82 -7.24
N ILE A 208 0.41 4.10 -7.08
CA ILE A 208 1.58 4.51 -6.30
C ILE A 208 1.28 4.48 -4.80
N VAL A 209 2.27 4.03 -4.04
CA VAL A 209 2.27 4.06 -2.58
C VAL A 209 3.24 5.14 -2.11
N LEU A 210 2.68 6.16 -1.47
CA LEU A 210 3.39 7.25 -0.84
C LEU A 210 3.89 6.81 0.54
N GLU A 211 5.20 6.70 0.70
CA GLU A 211 5.81 6.37 1.99
C GLU A 211 5.85 7.61 2.92
N ALA A 212 5.11 7.53 4.03
CA ALA A 212 4.88 8.61 4.99
C ALA A 212 5.92 8.70 6.11
N PHE A 213 7.04 7.99 5.98
CA PHE A 213 8.14 7.98 6.95
C PHE A 213 9.44 8.45 6.32
N ARG A 214 10.47 8.74 7.12
CA ARG A 214 11.81 9.15 6.66
C ARG A 214 12.90 8.49 7.50
N PRO A 215 14.07 8.16 6.92
CA PRO A 215 15.12 7.50 7.66
C PRO A 215 15.73 8.46 8.69
N MET A 216 16.15 7.89 9.81
CA MET A 216 16.95 8.53 10.84
C MET A 216 18.37 7.94 10.83
N LYS A 217 19.34 8.70 11.34
CA LYS A 217 20.76 8.30 11.36
C LYS A 217 21.05 6.98 12.10
N ASN A 218 20.13 6.54 12.97
CA ASN A 218 20.27 5.32 13.77
C ASN A 218 19.57 4.09 13.14
N GLY A 219 19.18 4.17 11.86
CA GLY A 219 18.47 3.10 11.16
C GLY A 219 16.99 2.96 11.53
N LYS A 220 16.44 3.90 12.33
CA LYS A 220 15.00 3.99 12.59
C LYS A 220 14.32 4.91 11.57
N PHE A 221 13.01 4.97 11.65
CA PHE A 221 12.20 5.90 10.87
C PHE A 221 11.49 6.92 11.76
N ARG A 222 11.31 8.13 11.24
CA ARG A 222 10.42 9.16 11.79
C ARG A 222 9.23 9.34 10.86
N SER A 223 8.13 9.90 11.35
CA SER A 223 7.08 10.42 10.46
C SER A 223 7.66 11.49 9.53
N ALA A 224 7.21 11.47 8.28
CA ALA A 224 7.42 12.57 7.36
C ALA A 224 6.69 13.82 7.89
N TYR A 225 7.31 14.98 7.72
CA TYR A 225 6.69 16.25 8.02
C TYR A 225 5.61 16.55 6.96
N PRO A 226 4.60 17.38 7.29
CA PRO A 226 3.50 17.67 6.37
C PRO A 226 3.98 18.23 5.03
N TRP A 227 5.01 19.08 5.02
CA TRP A 227 5.53 19.63 3.77
C TRP A 227 6.23 18.59 2.89
N GLU A 228 6.82 17.54 3.48
CA GLU A 228 7.43 16.44 2.73
C GLU A 228 6.34 15.56 2.08
N ILE A 229 5.22 15.34 2.78
CA ILE A 229 4.04 14.65 2.23
C ILE A 229 3.41 15.49 1.11
N ILE A 230 3.26 16.80 1.31
CA ILE A 230 2.75 17.73 0.30
C ILE A 230 3.64 17.73 -0.96
N GLU A 231 4.96 17.67 -0.80
CA GLU A 231 5.90 17.59 -1.93
C GLU A 231 5.69 16.30 -2.75
N GLN A 232 5.52 15.15 -2.09
CA GLN A 232 5.15 13.90 -2.76
C GLN A 232 3.83 14.02 -3.51
N LEU A 233 2.78 14.53 -2.84
CA LEU A 233 1.45 14.65 -3.42
C LEU A 233 1.43 15.60 -4.62
N LYS A 234 2.16 16.71 -4.58
CA LYS A 234 2.33 17.59 -5.76
C LYS A 234 2.93 16.86 -6.96
N ALA A 235 3.90 15.97 -6.74
CA ALA A 235 4.48 15.19 -7.83
C ALA A 235 3.51 14.13 -8.39
N TYR A 236 2.48 13.76 -7.62
CA TYR A 236 1.49 12.73 -7.97
C TYR A 236 0.13 13.31 -8.37
N GLU A 237 0.07 14.58 -8.79
CA GLU A 237 -1.14 15.19 -9.34
C GLU A 237 -1.75 14.30 -10.46
N GLY A 238 -3.08 14.16 -10.43
CA GLY A 238 -3.84 13.29 -11.33
C GLY A 238 -3.69 11.78 -11.12
N GLN A 239 -2.99 11.34 -10.06
CA GLN A 239 -2.80 9.92 -9.73
C GLN A 239 -3.66 9.47 -8.56
N LYS A 240 -4.02 8.19 -8.56
CA LYS A 240 -4.49 7.48 -7.35
C LYS A 240 -3.29 7.16 -6.47
N VAL A 241 -3.41 7.44 -5.19
CA VAL A 241 -2.35 7.30 -4.20
C VAL A 241 -2.86 6.50 -3.00
N TYR A 242 -2.08 5.54 -2.56
CA TYR A 242 -2.21 4.93 -1.23
C TYR A 242 -1.08 5.44 -0.35
N ILE A 243 -1.33 5.67 0.94
CA ILE A 243 -0.29 6.15 1.87
C ILE A 243 0.15 4.99 2.77
N PHE A 244 1.46 4.80 2.92
CA PHE A 244 2.07 3.79 3.77
C PHE A 244 3.00 4.44 4.79
N ASP A 245 2.81 4.35 6.11
CA ASP A 245 1.75 3.69 6.87
C ASP A 245 1.01 4.74 7.72
N GLY A 246 -0.33 4.68 7.67
CA GLY A 246 -1.22 5.61 8.35
C GLY A 246 -1.08 5.62 9.88
N PRO A 247 -1.49 4.54 10.58
CA PRO A 247 -1.40 4.45 12.04
C PRO A 247 -0.05 4.83 12.66
N HIS A 248 1.06 4.54 11.97
CA HIS A 248 2.40 4.85 12.48
C HIS A 248 2.85 6.28 12.19
N TYR A 249 2.54 6.81 11.00
CA TYR A 249 3.21 8.00 10.50
C TYR A 249 2.29 9.15 10.09
N MET A 250 0.99 8.91 9.93
CA MET A 250 0.00 9.92 9.58
C MET A 250 -0.84 10.32 10.79
N ASN A 251 -0.21 11.02 11.73
CA ASN A 251 -0.91 11.56 12.89
C ASN A 251 -1.88 12.70 12.51
N ARG A 252 -2.73 13.08 13.48
CA ARG A 252 -3.76 14.11 13.30
C ARG A 252 -3.22 15.46 12.79
N TRP A 253 -2.06 15.88 13.25
CA TRP A 253 -1.46 17.16 12.84
C TRP A 253 -1.01 17.13 11.38
N THR A 254 -0.39 16.03 10.95
CA THR A 254 -0.05 15.81 9.54
C THR A 254 -1.28 15.81 8.67
N VAL A 255 -2.32 15.06 9.05
CA VAL A 255 -3.58 14.98 8.31
C VAL A 255 -4.22 16.36 8.14
N TYR A 256 -4.36 17.14 9.21
CA TYR A 256 -4.98 18.46 9.11
C TYR A 256 -4.17 19.43 8.24
N SER A 257 -2.85 19.38 8.34
CA SER A 257 -1.96 20.24 7.57
C SER A 257 -2.06 19.94 6.07
N VAL A 258 -2.06 18.66 5.70
CA VAL A 258 -2.21 18.22 4.31
C VAL A 258 -3.62 18.52 3.81
N ALA A 259 -4.67 18.26 4.60
CA ALA A 259 -6.05 18.57 4.25
C ALA A 259 -6.26 20.08 4.00
N LEU A 260 -5.72 20.94 4.86
CA LEU A 260 -5.77 22.38 4.68
C LEU A 260 -5.06 22.80 3.39
N TRP A 261 -3.89 22.22 3.11
CA TRP A 261 -3.17 22.46 1.86
C TRP A 261 -4.01 22.05 0.63
N TYR A 262 -4.67 20.89 0.64
CA TYR A 262 -5.58 20.46 -0.43
C TYR A 262 -6.63 21.53 -0.73
N LYS A 263 -7.33 22.01 0.31
CA LYS A 263 -8.38 23.02 0.19
C LYS A 263 -7.86 24.32 -0.42
N ILE A 264 -6.68 24.77 0.00
CA ILE A 264 -6.06 25.99 -0.51
C ILE A 264 -5.61 25.81 -1.97
N ARG A 265 -5.00 24.66 -2.29
CA ARG A 265 -4.34 24.41 -3.58
C ARG A 265 -5.31 24.08 -4.71
N TYR A 266 -6.33 23.27 -4.41
CA TYR A 266 -7.25 22.72 -5.41
C TYR A 266 -8.69 23.24 -5.30
N ARG A 267 -8.98 24.11 -4.31
CA ARG A 267 -10.31 24.69 -4.07
C ARG A 267 -11.45 23.66 -3.88
N THR A 268 -11.08 22.46 -3.42
CA THR A 268 -11.97 21.37 -2.99
C THR A 268 -12.32 21.52 -1.52
#